data_AF-A0AAX2EEV3-F1
#
_entry.id   AF-A0AAX2EEV3-F1
#
_cell.length_a   1.000
_cell.length_b   1.000
_cell.length_c   1.000
_cell.angle_alpha   90.00
_cell.angle_beta   90.00
_cell.angle_gamma   90.00
#
_symmetry.space_group_name_H-M   'P 1'
#
loop_
_entity.id
_entity.type
_entity.pdbx_description
1 polymer ?
#
loop_
_entity_poly.entity_id
_entity_poly.type
_entity_poly.pdbx_seq_one_letter_code
_entity_poly.pdbx_strand_id
1 'polypeptide(L)'
;MNETIITLSTGEQIRTEAPEHQILEHITNNQGMMNKAFIVIGDVHIATAHIVKIESIVDEIEIKRPDRFEQVDLNVTPKQIEQTEEIVSPNQFELLEQELREAMQTRDIFALDTFLHDDLVFINHEGSYVTKEMDLEAHRTLAVRFTKVACSDLQIKPTKDGAVTISRIHLEGQEGDEKISGDFIYTRVWQLIGEQYQVITGHCTKL
;
A
#
# COMPACT_ATOMS: atom_id res chain seq x y z
N MET A 1 -3.23 -32.20 10.85
CA MET A 1 -4.17 -31.05 10.81
C MET A 1 -3.57 -30.08 9.80
N ASN A 2 -4.31 -29.67 8.78
CA ASN A 2 -3.71 -28.87 7.70
C ASN A 2 -3.49 -27.44 8.19
N GLU A 3 -2.24 -27.10 8.49
CA GLU A 3 -1.82 -25.74 8.81
C GLU A 3 -1.24 -25.08 7.55
N THR A 4 -1.60 -23.83 7.32
CA THR A 4 -1.01 -22.99 6.29
C THR A 4 -0.07 -21.98 6.94
N ILE A 5 1.13 -21.83 6.38
CA ILE A 5 2.12 -20.84 6.81
C ILE A 5 2.14 -19.67 5.83
N ILE A 6 2.01 -18.46 6.34
CA ILE A 6 2.19 -17.21 5.60
C ILE A 6 3.51 -16.59 6.01
N THR A 7 4.39 -16.35 5.05
CA THR A 7 5.66 -15.64 5.25
C THR A 7 5.51 -14.20 4.78
N LEU A 8 5.84 -13.26 5.66
CA LEU A 8 5.81 -11.84 5.37
C LEU A 8 7.12 -11.33 4.76
N SER A 9 7.11 -10.14 4.17
CA SER A 9 8.30 -9.45 3.66
C SER A 9 9.31 -9.10 4.76
N THR A 10 8.86 -9.02 6.01
CA THR A 10 9.69 -8.89 7.20
C THR A 10 10.41 -10.18 7.60
N GLY A 11 10.06 -11.31 6.97
CA GLY A 11 10.54 -12.66 7.34
C GLY A 11 9.74 -13.33 8.47
N GLU A 12 8.74 -12.63 9.04
CA GLU A 12 7.84 -13.20 10.05
C GLU A 12 6.93 -14.28 9.44
N GLN A 13 6.65 -15.33 10.22
CA GLN A 13 5.81 -16.45 9.80
C GLN A 13 4.55 -16.52 10.66
N ILE A 14 3.39 -16.48 10.01
CA ILE A 14 2.08 -16.59 10.65
C ILE A 14 1.47 -17.94 10.28
N ARG A 15 0.96 -18.65 11.30
CA ARG A 15 0.31 -19.95 11.13
C ARG A 15 -1.20 -19.81 11.22
N THR A 16 -1.92 -20.48 10.33
CA THR A 16 -3.39 -20.46 10.31
C THR A 16 -3.95 -21.82 9.93
N GLU A 17 -5.12 -22.15 10.47
CA GLU A 17 -5.90 -23.34 10.08
C GLU A 17 -6.69 -23.12 8.78
N ALA A 18 -6.74 -21.88 8.29
CA ALA A 18 -7.39 -21.58 7.02
C ALA A 18 -6.62 -22.23 5.85
N PRO A 19 -7.31 -22.92 4.93
CA PRO A 19 -6.67 -23.57 3.80
C PRO A 19 -6.14 -22.55 2.78
N GLU A 20 -4.99 -22.86 2.19
CA GLU A 20 -4.28 -22.01 1.22
C GLU A 20 -5.17 -21.46 0.10
N HIS A 21 -6.03 -22.30 -0.50
CA HIS A 21 -6.93 -21.87 -1.58
C HIS A 21 -7.90 -20.76 -1.13
N GLN A 22 -8.41 -20.84 0.10
CA GLN A 22 -9.35 -19.85 0.62
C GLN A 22 -8.64 -18.52 0.87
N ILE A 23 -7.38 -18.57 1.30
CA ILE A 23 -6.53 -17.40 1.49
C ILE A 23 -6.22 -16.76 0.13
N LEU A 24 -5.84 -17.57 -0.87
CA LEU A 24 -5.57 -17.10 -2.23
C LEU A 24 -6.82 -16.53 -2.93
N GLU A 25 -8.00 -17.10 -2.71
CA GLU A 25 -9.27 -16.54 -3.21
C GLU A 25 -9.60 -15.19 -2.57
N HIS A 26 -9.36 -15.03 -1.26
CA HIS A 26 -9.55 -13.74 -0.58
C HIS A 26 -8.56 -12.68 -1.09
N ILE A 27 -7.36 -13.08 -1.49
CA ILE A 27 -6.39 -12.20 -2.12
C ILE A 27 -6.89 -11.79 -3.51
N THR A 28 -7.23 -12.77 -4.35
CA THR A 28 -7.54 -12.58 -5.78
C THR A 28 -8.89 -11.91 -6.04
N ASN A 29 -9.95 -12.26 -5.32
CA ASN A 29 -11.27 -11.63 -5.49
C ASN A 29 -11.28 -10.15 -5.07
N ASN A 30 -10.37 -9.74 -4.18
CA ASN A 30 -10.20 -8.34 -3.80
C ASN A 30 -9.23 -7.57 -4.71
N GLN A 31 -8.52 -8.23 -5.66
CA GLN A 31 -7.70 -7.51 -6.65
C GLN A 31 -8.53 -6.79 -7.72
N GLY A 32 -9.83 -7.05 -7.81
CA GLY A 32 -10.77 -6.33 -8.69
C GLY A 32 -11.27 -4.99 -8.15
N MET A 33 -10.94 -4.63 -6.91
CA MET A 33 -11.21 -3.31 -6.34
C MET A 33 -9.87 -2.67 -5.99
N MET A 34 -9.62 -1.46 -6.51
CA MET A 34 -8.37 -0.71 -6.39
C MET A 34 -7.99 -0.25 -4.95
N ASN A 35 -8.25 -1.03 -3.91
CA ASN A 35 -7.82 -0.75 -2.55
C ASN A 35 -7.33 -2.04 -1.86
N LYS A 36 -6.15 -1.93 -1.23
CA LYS A 36 -5.44 -2.92 -0.41
C LYS A 36 -6.34 -4.04 0.15
N ALA A 37 -6.17 -5.24 -0.38
CA ALA A 37 -6.72 -6.42 0.27
C ALA A 37 -5.95 -6.66 1.57
N PHE A 38 -6.67 -6.79 2.69
CA PHE A 38 -6.11 -7.24 3.96
C PHE A 38 -6.63 -8.65 4.25
N ILE A 39 -5.76 -9.54 4.70
CA ILE A 39 -6.14 -10.85 5.23
C ILE A 39 -6.15 -10.75 6.74
N VAL A 40 -7.25 -11.19 7.36
CA VAL A 40 -7.37 -11.25 8.82
C VAL A 40 -7.09 -12.68 9.27
N ILE A 41 -6.09 -12.84 10.13
CA ILE A 41 -5.72 -14.13 10.74
C ILE A 41 -5.78 -13.96 12.26
N GLY A 42 -6.80 -14.54 12.88
CA GLY A 42 -7.13 -14.22 14.28
C GLY A 42 -7.43 -12.73 14.43
N ASP A 43 -6.65 -12.03 15.26
CA ASP A 43 -6.76 -10.59 15.49
C ASP A 43 -5.77 -9.76 14.64
N VAL A 44 -5.01 -10.40 13.73
CA VAL A 44 -3.95 -9.75 12.96
C VAL A 44 -4.45 -9.42 11.55
N HIS A 45 -4.38 -8.14 11.16
CA HIS A 45 -4.65 -7.67 9.80
C HIS A 45 -3.34 -7.58 9.00
N ILE A 46 -3.25 -8.33 7.91
CA ILE A 46 -2.05 -8.42 7.07
C ILE A 46 -2.37 -7.84 5.70
N ALA A 47 -1.66 -6.80 5.27
CA ALA A 47 -1.80 -6.30 3.90
C ALA A 47 -1.19 -7.31 2.92
N THR A 48 -1.86 -7.57 1.80
CA THR A 48 -1.40 -8.58 0.82
C THR A 48 -0.04 -8.26 0.20
N ALA A 49 0.34 -6.97 0.09
CA ALA A 49 1.65 -6.56 -0.38
C ALA A 49 2.82 -7.00 0.54
N HIS A 50 2.54 -7.29 1.81
CA HIS A 50 3.53 -7.79 2.75
C HIS A 50 3.66 -9.31 2.71
N ILE A 51 2.85 -10.05 1.94
CA ILE A 51 2.91 -11.51 1.88
C ILE A 51 3.86 -11.94 0.77
N VAL A 52 4.94 -12.62 1.13
CA VAL A 52 5.95 -13.13 0.19
C VAL A 52 5.68 -14.58 -0.21
N LYS A 53 5.13 -15.38 0.70
CA LYS A 53 4.93 -16.81 0.46
C LYS A 53 3.78 -17.35 1.29
N ILE A 54 3.02 -18.29 0.72
CA ILE A 54 1.99 -19.06 1.41
C ILE A 54 2.26 -20.53 1.11
N GLU A 55 2.30 -21.38 2.13
CA GLU A 55 2.55 -22.82 1.97
C GLU A 55 1.57 -23.61 2.85
N SER A 56 0.83 -24.53 2.24
CA SER A 56 0.08 -25.54 2.99
C SER A 56 1.01 -26.67 3.44
N ILE A 57 0.99 -26.98 4.74
CA ILE A 57 1.63 -28.19 5.27
C ILE A 57 0.59 -29.30 5.21
N VAL A 58 0.77 -30.20 4.24
CA VAL A 58 0.01 -31.44 4.15
C VAL A 58 0.82 -32.52 4.86
N ASP A 59 0.26 -33.13 5.91
CA ASP A 59 0.80 -34.39 6.42
C ASP A 59 0.82 -35.38 5.24
N GLU A 60 2.01 -35.81 4.81
CA GLU A 60 2.18 -36.78 3.71
C GLU A 60 1.43 -38.07 4.05
N ILE A 61 0.21 -38.20 3.52
CA ILE A 61 -0.40 -39.52 3.31
C ILE A 61 -0.01 -39.93 1.90
N GLU A 62 0.99 -40.81 1.86
CA GLU A 62 1.46 -41.55 0.71
C GLU A 62 0.28 -42.23 -0.02
N ILE A 63 -0.16 -41.67 -1.16
CA ILE A 63 -1.13 -42.33 -2.05
C ILE A 63 -0.59 -42.36 -3.48
N LYS A 64 -0.34 -43.59 -3.93
CA LYS A 64 0.14 -44.02 -5.25
C LYS A 64 -0.60 -43.36 -6.43
N ARG A 65 0.19 -42.98 -7.45
CA ARG A 65 -0.27 -42.67 -8.82
C ARG A 65 -1.09 -43.81 -9.44
N PRO A 66 -2.00 -43.47 -10.35
CA PRO A 66 -1.93 -44.11 -11.67
C PRO A 66 -2.11 -43.17 -12.89
N ASP A 67 -1.32 -43.52 -13.90
CA ASP A 67 -1.31 -43.34 -15.35
C ASP A 67 -2.37 -42.55 -16.15
N ARG A 68 -1.82 -41.63 -16.99
CA ARG A 68 -2.00 -41.45 -18.45
C ARG A 68 -3.29 -40.80 -19.02
N PHE A 69 -3.09 -40.27 -20.25
CA PHE A 69 -4.01 -39.72 -21.29
C PHE A 69 -4.08 -38.18 -21.30
N GLU A 70 -4.03 -37.46 -22.43
CA GLU A 70 -3.55 -37.67 -23.81
C GLU A 70 -3.52 -36.25 -24.45
N GLN A 71 -2.63 -36.01 -25.42
CA GLN A 71 -2.46 -34.73 -26.11
C GLN A 71 -3.66 -34.39 -27.01
N VAL A 72 -4.02 -33.10 -27.10
CA VAL A 72 -4.79 -32.55 -28.23
C VAL A 72 -4.12 -31.26 -28.70
N ASP A 73 -3.53 -31.34 -29.89
CA ASP A 73 -3.08 -30.21 -30.71
C ASP A 73 -4.28 -29.58 -31.43
N LEU A 74 -4.43 -28.25 -31.35
CA LEU A 74 -5.19 -27.47 -32.33
C LEU A 74 -4.45 -26.17 -32.65
N ASN A 75 -3.91 -26.13 -33.87
CA ASN A 75 -3.41 -24.93 -34.54
C ASN A 75 -4.54 -23.91 -34.75
N VAL A 76 -4.33 -22.65 -34.35
CA VAL A 76 -5.01 -21.49 -34.93
C VAL A 76 -4.01 -20.37 -35.19
N THR A 77 -3.94 -19.97 -36.46
CA THR A 77 -3.09 -18.93 -37.05
C THR A 77 -3.46 -17.52 -36.55
N PRO A 78 -2.51 -16.60 -36.30
CA PRO A 78 -2.84 -15.24 -35.86
C PRO A 78 -2.90 -14.27 -37.03
N LYS A 79 -4.08 -13.67 -37.28
CA LYS A 79 -4.17 -12.35 -37.91
C LYS A 79 -5.53 -11.69 -37.64
N GLN A 80 -5.54 -10.71 -36.74
CA GLN A 80 -6.12 -9.38 -36.95
C GLN A 80 -5.88 -8.50 -35.71
N ILE A 81 -5.65 -7.21 -35.99
CA ILE A 81 -4.91 -6.22 -35.23
C ILE A 81 -5.87 -5.24 -34.55
N GLU A 82 -5.48 -4.83 -33.33
CA GLU A 82 -5.75 -3.58 -32.59
C GLU A 82 -7.19 -3.11 -32.37
N GLN A 83 -7.60 -3.17 -31.09
CA GLN A 83 -7.93 -2.00 -30.30
C GLN A 83 -7.84 -2.42 -28.82
N THR A 84 -6.62 -2.35 -28.26
CA THR A 84 -6.44 -2.53 -26.82
C THR A 84 -6.24 -1.16 -26.23
N GLU A 85 -7.27 -0.69 -25.54
CA GLU A 85 -7.15 0.43 -24.60
C GLU A 85 -5.95 0.14 -23.70
N GLU A 86 -4.93 1.00 -23.75
CA GLU A 86 -3.80 0.95 -22.84
C GLU A 86 -4.35 1.03 -21.41
N ILE A 87 -4.36 -0.10 -20.72
CA ILE A 87 -4.50 -0.14 -19.27
C ILE A 87 -3.25 0.54 -18.74
N VAL A 88 -3.35 1.85 -18.49
CA VAL A 88 -2.29 2.66 -17.90
C VAL A 88 -2.01 2.05 -16.53
N SER A 89 -0.89 1.34 -16.41
CA SER A 89 -0.37 0.91 -15.12
C SER A 89 -0.20 2.17 -14.25
N PRO A 90 -0.75 2.20 -13.02
CA PRO A 90 -0.57 3.35 -12.13
C PRO A 90 0.91 3.68 -12.03
N ASN A 91 1.26 4.95 -12.19
CA ASN A 91 2.62 5.38 -11.97
C ASN A 91 2.97 5.05 -10.50
N GLN A 92 4.08 4.38 -10.21
CA GLN A 92 4.42 3.88 -8.86
C GLN A 92 4.25 4.95 -7.75
N PHE A 93 4.45 6.23 -8.08
CA PHE A 93 4.27 7.35 -7.16
C PHE A 93 2.79 7.70 -6.88
N GLU A 94 1.86 7.35 -7.77
CA GLU A 94 0.40 7.40 -7.48
C GLU A 94 0.04 6.43 -6.38
N LEU A 95 0.59 5.20 -6.46
CA LEU A 95 0.39 4.19 -5.43
C LEU A 95 1.01 4.66 -4.12
N LEU A 96 2.28 5.07 -4.10
CA LEU A 96 2.94 5.58 -2.89
C LEU A 96 2.17 6.75 -2.23
N GLU A 97 1.68 7.71 -3.02
CA GLU A 97 0.84 8.80 -2.51
C GLU A 97 -0.50 8.32 -1.97
N GLN A 98 -1.11 7.31 -2.59
CA GLN A 98 -2.31 6.69 -2.06
C GLN A 98 -2.03 5.98 -0.74
N GLU A 99 -0.97 5.17 -0.67
CA GLU A 99 -0.64 4.42 0.52
C GLU A 99 -0.29 5.33 1.70
N LEU A 100 0.44 6.41 1.45
CA LEU A 100 0.75 7.43 2.45
C LEU A 100 -0.53 8.10 2.98
N ARG A 101 -1.47 8.49 2.10
CA ARG A 101 -2.74 9.10 2.51
C ARG A 101 -3.60 8.15 3.33
N GLU A 102 -3.63 6.88 2.95
CA GLU A 102 -4.32 5.86 3.72
C GLU A 102 -3.68 5.69 5.09
N ALA A 103 -2.35 5.63 5.19
CA ALA A 103 -1.65 5.55 6.46
C ALA A 103 -1.93 6.76 7.37
N MET A 104 -2.01 7.97 6.80
CA MET A 104 -2.43 9.17 7.53
C MET A 104 -3.87 9.05 8.07
N GLN A 105 -4.79 8.50 7.28
CA GLN A 105 -6.21 8.37 7.65
C GLN A 105 -6.45 7.24 8.65
N THR A 106 -5.79 6.09 8.49
CA THR A 106 -5.89 4.95 9.41
C THR A 106 -4.98 5.07 10.63
N ARG A 107 -4.08 6.06 10.63
CA ARG A 107 -3.06 6.28 11.67
C ARG A 107 -2.12 5.09 11.79
N ASP A 108 -1.73 4.51 10.66
CA ASP A 108 -0.75 3.44 10.60
C ASP A 108 0.66 4.02 10.82
N ILE A 109 1.07 4.08 12.09
CA ILE A 109 2.36 4.65 12.49
C ILE A 109 3.53 3.90 11.85
N PHE A 110 3.42 2.60 11.64
CA PHE A 110 4.49 1.79 11.04
C PHE A 110 4.63 2.08 9.54
N ALA A 111 3.50 2.21 8.83
CA ALA A 111 3.53 2.62 7.43
C ALA A 111 4.06 4.05 7.27
N LEU A 112 3.62 4.99 8.13
CA LEU A 112 4.14 6.36 8.14
C LEU A 112 5.65 6.39 8.40
N ASP A 113 6.13 5.62 9.39
CA ASP A 113 7.56 5.52 9.71
C ASP A 113 8.39 5.02 8.51
N THR A 114 7.83 4.12 7.71
CA THR A 114 8.47 3.59 6.51
C THR A 114 8.54 4.63 5.38
N PHE A 115 7.46 5.38 5.16
CA PHE A 115 7.37 6.37 4.08
C PHE A 115 8.13 7.67 4.36
N LEU A 116 8.43 7.99 5.61
CA LEU A 116 9.09 9.23 5.99
C LEU A 116 10.58 8.99 6.28
N HIS A 117 11.45 9.76 5.62
CA HIS A 117 12.89 9.70 5.89
C HIS A 117 13.19 10.26 7.29
N ASP A 118 14.22 9.73 7.97
CA ASP A 118 14.55 10.13 9.35
C ASP A 118 14.91 11.63 9.47
N ASP A 119 15.60 12.16 8.47
CA ASP A 119 15.93 13.59 8.36
C ASP A 119 14.83 14.43 7.67
N LEU A 120 13.57 13.96 7.64
CA LEU A 120 12.46 14.69 7.03
C LEU A 120 12.37 16.11 7.61
N VAL A 121 12.27 17.09 6.70
CA VAL A 121 11.83 18.44 7.02
C VAL A 121 10.57 18.74 6.23
N PHE A 122 9.44 18.78 6.92
CA PHE A 122 8.15 19.16 6.36
C PHE A 122 7.76 20.57 6.83
N ILE A 123 7.19 21.39 5.96
CA ILE A 123 6.64 22.69 6.33
C ILE A 123 5.12 22.61 6.31
N ASN A 124 4.48 22.79 7.46
CA ASN A 124 3.03 22.75 7.55
C ASN A 124 2.38 24.04 7.01
N HIS A 125 1.05 24.05 6.98
CA HIS A 125 0.25 25.15 6.48
C HIS A 125 0.39 26.47 7.27
N GLU A 126 0.99 26.43 8.46
CA GLU A 126 1.29 27.60 9.29
C GLU A 126 2.73 28.11 9.09
N GLY A 127 3.54 27.42 8.28
CA GLY A 127 4.96 27.72 8.10
C GLY A 127 5.86 27.12 9.17
N SER A 128 5.34 26.23 10.01
CA SER A 128 6.11 25.53 11.04
C SER A 128 6.88 24.34 10.46
N TYR A 129 8.10 24.15 10.93
CA TYR A 129 8.92 22.98 10.60
C TYR A 129 8.48 21.77 11.43
N VAL A 130 8.17 20.68 10.74
CA VAL A 130 7.71 19.41 11.29
C VAL A 130 8.71 18.33 10.88
N THR A 131 9.27 17.65 11.89
CA THR A 131 10.15 16.49 11.70
C THR A 131 9.34 15.20 11.61
N LYS A 132 9.95 14.11 11.17
CA LYS A 132 9.34 12.77 11.19
C LYS A 132 8.78 12.41 12.56
N GLU A 133 9.58 12.51 13.63
CA GLU A 133 9.11 12.12 14.96
C GLU A 133 7.97 13.01 15.46
N MET A 134 7.96 14.30 15.12
CA MET A 134 6.85 15.20 15.47
C MET A 134 5.54 14.77 14.77
N ASP A 135 5.61 14.40 13.49
CA ASP A 135 4.46 13.91 12.73
C ASP A 135 3.93 12.58 13.30
N LEU A 136 4.84 11.62 13.53
CA LEU A 136 4.50 10.32 14.12
C LEU A 136 3.91 10.47 15.52
N GLU A 137 4.47 11.34 16.36
CA GLU A 137 3.97 11.59 17.71
C GLU A 137 2.59 12.26 17.68
N ALA A 138 2.33 13.17 16.75
CA ALA A 138 1.02 13.77 16.58
C ALA A 138 -0.05 12.72 16.24
N HIS A 139 0.29 11.75 15.39
CA HIS A 139 -0.57 10.61 15.10
C HIS A 139 -0.67 9.63 16.28
N ARG A 140 0.41 9.37 17.02
CA ARG A 140 0.47 8.46 18.19
C ARG A 140 -0.39 8.95 19.34
N THR A 141 -0.32 10.24 19.65
CA THR A 141 -1.00 10.90 20.78
C THR A 141 -2.45 11.29 20.49
N LEU A 142 -2.96 11.06 19.28
CA LEU A 142 -4.24 11.59 18.80
C LEU A 142 -4.28 13.12 18.74
N ALA A 143 -3.14 13.81 18.83
CA ALA A 143 -3.09 15.25 18.64
C ALA A 143 -3.60 15.65 17.25
N VAL A 144 -3.37 14.79 16.24
CA VAL A 144 -4.00 14.90 14.92
C VAL A 144 -4.75 13.62 14.58
N ARG A 145 -5.99 13.78 14.12
CA ARG A 145 -6.83 12.69 13.63
C ARG A 145 -7.56 13.11 12.37
N PHE A 146 -7.18 12.52 11.24
CA PHE A 146 -7.94 12.68 10.00
C PHE A 146 -9.10 11.68 9.96
N THR A 147 -10.29 12.17 9.68
CA THR A 147 -11.46 11.34 9.36
C THR A 147 -11.60 11.13 7.85
N LYS A 148 -10.99 12.01 7.05
CA LYS A 148 -11.00 11.92 5.58
C LYS A 148 -9.77 12.60 5.00
N VAL A 149 -9.13 11.91 4.05
CA VAL A 149 -7.98 12.42 3.27
C VAL A 149 -8.25 12.14 1.78
N ALA A 150 -8.95 13.06 1.11
CA ALA A 150 -9.36 12.87 -0.29
C ALA A 150 -8.45 13.64 -1.26
N CYS A 151 -7.97 12.97 -2.31
CA CYS A 151 -7.13 13.56 -3.35
C CYS A 151 -7.93 13.77 -4.63
N SER A 152 -7.76 14.92 -5.30
CA SER A 152 -8.50 15.23 -6.54
C SER A 152 -7.63 15.64 -7.73
N ASP A 153 -6.40 16.11 -7.49
CA ASP A 153 -5.49 16.58 -8.55
C ASP A 153 -4.07 16.23 -8.13
N LEU A 154 -3.56 15.08 -8.60
CA LEU A 154 -2.21 14.61 -8.33
C LEU A 154 -1.34 14.79 -9.59
N GLN A 155 -0.30 15.60 -9.45
CA GLN A 155 0.73 15.80 -10.47
C GLN A 155 2.02 15.14 -10.02
N ILE A 156 2.64 14.38 -10.91
CA ILE A 156 3.89 13.68 -10.63
C ILE A 156 4.94 14.17 -11.61
N LYS A 157 6.08 14.61 -11.06
CA LYS A 157 7.27 15.04 -11.81
C LYS A 157 8.41 14.09 -11.49
N PRO A 158 8.66 13.07 -12.33
CA PRO A 158 9.76 12.14 -12.12
C PRO A 158 11.12 12.86 -12.06
N THR A 159 12.02 12.34 -11.23
CA THR A 159 13.42 12.76 -11.16
C THR A 159 14.31 11.54 -11.42
N LYS A 160 15.63 11.71 -11.36
CA LYS A 160 16.58 10.61 -11.62
C LYS A 160 16.37 9.43 -10.68
N ASP A 161 16.18 9.71 -9.40
CA ASP A 161 16.20 8.72 -8.32
C ASP A 161 14.95 8.86 -7.42
N GLY A 162 13.82 9.33 -7.98
CA GLY A 162 12.65 9.74 -7.18
C GLY A 162 11.58 10.49 -7.97
N ALA A 163 10.72 11.24 -7.29
CA ALA A 163 9.75 12.15 -7.91
C ALA A 163 9.36 13.32 -7.00
N VAL A 164 8.92 14.41 -7.61
CA VAL A 164 8.18 15.47 -6.91
C VAL A 164 6.69 15.27 -7.19
N THR A 165 5.89 15.19 -6.14
CA THR A 165 4.44 15.11 -6.23
C THR A 165 3.82 16.41 -5.77
N ILE A 166 2.78 16.85 -6.46
CA ILE A 166 1.97 18.01 -6.08
C ILE A 166 0.52 17.56 -6.09
N SER A 167 -0.15 17.61 -4.95
CA SER A 167 -1.51 17.11 -4.82
C SER A 167 -2.45 18.08 -4.13
N ARG A 168 -3.68 18.20 -4.64
CA ARG A 168 -4.78 18.83 -3.90
C ARG A 168 -5.45 17.80 -2.99
N ILE A 169 -5.38 18.05 -1.69
CA ILE A 169 -5.91 17.18 -0.64
C ILE A 169 -7.00 17.92 0.13
N HIS A 170 -8.19 17.33 0.18
CA HIS A 170 -9.24 17.72 1.10
C HIS A 170 -9.09 16.96 2.41
N LEU A 171 -8.90 17.67 3.51
CA LEU A 171 -8.76 17.12 4.84
C LEU A 171 -10.00 17.41 5.67
N GLU A 172 -10.54 16.37 6.31
CA GLU A 172 -11.47 16.49 7.42
C GLU A 172 -10.88 15.76 8.63
N GLY A 173 -10.99 16.33 9.82
CA GLY A 173 -10.40 15.75 11.02
C GLY A 173 -10.48 16.63 12.25
N GLN A 174 -9.61 16.34 13.21
CA GLN A 174 -9.43 17.11 14.44
C GLN A 174 -7.94 17.27 14.73
N GLU A 175 -7.57 18.45 15.22
CA GLU A 175 -6.26 18.76 15.79
C GLU A 175 -6.48 19.33 17.20
N GLY A 176 -6.17 18.53 18.21
CA GLY A 176 -6.62 18.82 19.58
C GLY A 176 -8.15 18.98 19.65
N ASP A 177 -8.60 20.16 20.08
CA ASP A 177 -10.03 20.52 20.15
C ASP A 177 -10.55 21.19 18.86
N GLU A 178 -9.67 21.53 17.92
CA GLU A 178 -10.03 22.24 16.70
C GLU A 178 -10.40 21.26 15.58
N LYS A 179 -11.43 21.61 14.81
CA LYS A 179 -11.83 20.81 13.64
C LYS A 179 -11.00 21.21 12.43
N ILE A 180 -10.37 20.23 11.80
CA ILE A 180 -9.78 20.38 10.48
C ILE A 180 -10.89 20.17 9.45
N SER A 181 -11.11 21.17 8.61
CA SER A 181 -11.89 21.04 7.38
C SER A 181 -11.38 22.06 6.37
N GLY A 182 -10.80 21.59 5.28
CA GLY A 182 -10.25 22.47 4.26
C GLY A 182 -9.51 21.75 3.15
N ASP A 183 -9.24 22.49 2.09
CA ASP A 183 -8.40 22.03 0.99
C ASP A 183 -6.97 22.52 1.18
N PHE A 184 -6.02 21.68 0.82
CA PHE A 184 -4.60 21.94 0.92
C PHE A 184 -3.91 21.55 -0.37
N ILE A 185 -2.84 22.26 -0.73
CA ILE A 185 -1.88 21.81 -1.73
C ILE A 185 -0.69 21.24 -1.00
N TYR A 186 -0.42 19.96 -1.22
CA TYR A 186 0.79 19.28 -0.76
C TYR A 186 1.81 19.27 -1.89
N THR A 187 3.06 19.52 -1.55
CA THR A 187 4.22 19.24 -2.38
C THR A 187 5.12 18.28 -1.61
N ARG A 188 5.43 17.10 -2.15
CA ARG A 188 6.35 16.15 -1.50
C ARG A 188 7.46 15.78 -2.47
N VAL A 189 8.65 15.56 -1.92
CA VAL A 189 9.80 15.06 -2.66
C VAL A 189 10.08 13.64 -2.18
N TRP A 190 9.86 12.69 -3.08
CA TRP A 190 10.16 11.29 -2.92
C TRP A 190 11.54 10.98 -3.47
N GLN A 191 12.32 10.23 -2.70
CA GLN A 191 13.68 9.83 -3.05
C GLN A 191 13.85 8.34 -2.76
N LEU A 192 14.53 7.62 -3.65
CA LEU A 192 14.92 6.24 -3.40
C LEU A 192 16.08 6.24 -2.38
N ILE A 193 15.85 5.63 -1.22
CA ILE A 193 16.81 5.46 -0.13
C ILE A 193 16.94 3.96 0.14
N GLY A 194 18.10 3.39 -0.18
CA GLY A 194 18.26 1.94 -0.22
C GLY A 194 17.36 1.32 -1.29
N GLU A 195 16.38 0.52 -0.85
CA GLU A 195 15.43 -0.18 -1.73
C GLU A 195 14.01 0.41 -1.68
N GLN A 196 13.81 1.52 -0.96
CA GLN A 196 12.48 2.08 -0.69
C GLN A 196 12.41 3.57 -1.04
N TYR A 197 11.25 4.01 -1.51
CA TYR A 197 10.99 5.43 -1.71
C TYR A 197 10.49 6.06 -0.42
N GLN A 198 11.14 7.15 -0.02
CA GLN A 198 10.79 7.90 1.17
C GLN A 198 10.61 9.38 0.85
N VAL A 199 9.69 10.03 1.57
CA VAL A 199 9.53 11.47 1.55
C VAL A 199 10.68 12.09 2.34
N ILE A 200 11.54 12.83 1.66
CA ILE A 200 12.69 13.51 2.26
C ILE A 200 12.38 14.96 2.65
N THR A 201 11.40 15.58 1.98
CA THR A 201 10.87 16.89 2.34
C THR A 201 9.48 17.09 1.77
N GLY A 202 8.72 18.00 2.36
CA GLY A 202 7.46 18.43 1.79
C GLY A 202 6.99 19.76 2.35
N HIS A 203 5.92 20.26 1.76
CA HIS A 203 5.27 21.49 2.14
C HIS A 203 3.76 21.30 1.96
N CYS A 204 2.95 21.86 2.86
CA CYS A 204 1.54 22.09 2.54
C CYS A 204 1.12 23.55 2.73
N THR A 205 0.21 24.00 1.88
CA THR A 205 -0.44 25.31 1.99
C THR A 205 -1.93 25.11 2.00
N LYS A 206 -2.63 25.77 2.93
CA LYS A 206 -4.09 25.82 2.93
C LYS A 206 -4.61 26.70 1.80
N LEU A 207 -5.64 26.24 1.09
CA LEU A 207 -6.35 27.00 0.05
C LEU A 207 -7.46 27.89 0.62
#